data_AF-A0A133NHP9-F1
#
_entry.id   AF-A0A133NHP9-F1
#
_cell.length_a   1.000
_cell.length_b   1.000
_cell.length_c   1.000
_cell.angle_alpha   90.00
_cell.angle_beta   90.00
_cell.angle_gamma   90.00
#
_symmetry.space_group_name_H-M   'P 1'
#
loop_
_entity.id
_entity.type
_entity.pdbx_description
1 polymer ?
#
loop_
_entity_poly.entity_id
_entity_poly.type
_entity_poly.pdbx_seq_one_letter_code
_entity_poly.pdbx_strand_id
1 'polypeptide(L)'
;MKALFPIYLNSLKLTDDRGNLLTLDKNGNGSFKTYLATIIKISANNALKDGKDISQFKKAFTIENDKVVAVNLDIYTHIGDRMKSPPAFDSIDSSSGENNLFGDKKSDSKHFTKFSFDIANKDAIEYFRTGKFNDKNNKIVVPKMADKNIIKMMNPMYYINSNTSTKYWRIRHGAIDKDTSLAIPAILALKLKNSGKIVNFAVPWGQGHGGDYDLEALFNWIDSVVKNNF
;
A
#
# COMPACT_ATOMS: atom_id res chain seq x y z
N MET A 1 -6.15 -13.98 0.21
CA MET A 1 -5.36 -12.71 0.16
C MET A 1 -4.33 -12.58 1.27
N LYS A 2 -4.68 -12.59 2.58
CA LYS A 2 -3.70 -12.44 3.68
C LYS A 2 -2.51 -13.41 3.61
N ALA A 3 -2.75 -14.68 3.30
CA ALA A 3 -1.69 -15.69 3.16
C ALA A 3 -0.80 -15.52 1.91
N LEU A 4 -1.25 -14.77 0.88
CA LEU A 4 -0.48 -14.55 -0.34
C LEU A 4 0.51 -13.38 -0.19
N PHE A 5 0.22 -12.44 0.71
CA PHE A 5 1.03 -11.24 0.88
C PHE A 5 2.47 -11.52 1.36
N PRO A 6 2.72 -12.40 2.36
CA PRO A 6 4.09 -12.78 2.73
C PRO A 6 4.91 -13.34 1.57
N ILE A 7 4.28 -14.16 0.70
CA ILE A 7 4.95 -14.75 -0.47
C ILE A 7 5.39 -13.63 -1.43
N TYR A 8 4.47 -12.72 -1.76
CA TYR A 8 4.75 -11.56 -2.60
C TYR A 8 5.87 -10.70 -2.01
N LEU A 9 5.73 -10.29 -0.75
CA LEU A 9 6.70 -9.42 -0.09
C LEU A 9 8.10 -10.05 -0.07
N ASN A 10 8.21 -11.31 0.36
CA ASN A 10 9.50 -11.99 0.47
C ASN A 10 10.18 -12.14 -0.91
N SER A 11 9.40 -12.27 -1.99
CA SER A 11 9.94 -12.34 -3.36
C SER A 11 10.64 -11.05 -3.80
N LEU A 12 10.30 -9.91 -3.20
CA LEU A 12 10.91 -8.61 -3.51
C LEU A 12 12.34 -8.47 -2.96
N LYS A 13 12.73 -9.33 -2.00
CA LYS A 13 14.04 -9.33 -1.34
C LYS A 13 14.45 -7.95 -0.79
N LEU A 14 13.50 -7.25 -0.17
CA LEU A 14 13.73 -5.91 0.37
C LEU A 14 14.65 -5.95 1.59
N THR A 15 15.51 -4.95 1.75
CA THR A 15 16.39 -4.81 2.92
C THR A 15 16.22 -3.46 3.59
N ASP A 16 16.44 -3.42 4.91
CA ASP A 16 16.56 -2.16 5.65
C ASP A 16 17.86 -1.39 5.30
N ASP A 17 18.04 -0.20 5.88
CA ASP A 17 19.22 0.64 5.64
C ASP A 17 20.54 0.00 6.14
N ARG A 18 20.47 -1.07 6.93
CA ARG A 18 21.62 -1.85 7.42
C ARG A 18 21.86 -3.12 6.58
N GLY A 19 21.07 -3.34 5.53
CA GLY A 19 21.16 -4.52 4.67
C GLY A 19 20.44 -5.76 5.22
N ASN A 20 19.69 -5.66 6.32
CA ASN A 20 18.94 -6.80 6.85
C ASN A 20 17.71 -7.09 6.01
N LEU A 21 17.46 -8.36 5.68
CA LEU A 21 16.31 -8.77 4.91
C LEU A 21 14.99 -8.52 5.69
N LEU A 22 14.03 -7.91 5.01
CA LEU A 22 12.70 -7.64 5.52
C LEU A 22 11.72 -8.70 5.01
N THR A 23 11.31 -9.60 5.91
CA THR A 23 10.46 -10.75 5.57
C THR A 23 9.24 -10.85 6.48
N LEU A 24 8.29 -11.67 6.04
CA LEU A 24 7.16 -12.15 6.82
C LEU A 24 7.06 -13.68 6.77
N ASP A 25 6.63 -14.28 7.87
CA ASP A 25 6.23 -15.67 7.97
C ASP A 25 4.81 -15.90 7.41
N LYS A 26 4.34 -17.15 7.45
CA LYS A 26 2.99 -17.53 7.00
C LYS A 26 1.85 -16.85 7.77
N ASN A 27 2.10 -16.35 8.97
CA ASN A 27 1.14 -15.67 9.83
C ASN A 27 1.17 -14.14 9.62
N GLY A 28 2.13 -13.62 8.84
CA GLY A 28 2.32 -12.20 8.62
C GLY A 28 3.15 -11.52 9.70
N ASN A 29 3.98 -12.26 10.44
CA ASN A 29 4.93 -11.73 11.42
C ASN A 29 6.36 -11.79 10.87
N GLY A 30 7.22 -10.84 11.26
CA GLY A 30 8.60 -10.83 10.81
C GLY A 30 9.22 -9.43 10.82
N SER A 31 10.45 -9.32 10.31
CA SER A 31 11.21 -8.07 10.31
C SER A 31 10.53 -6.94 9.55
N PHE A 32 9.75 -7.24 8.51
CA PHE A 32 8.97 -6.22 7.81
C PHE A 32 7.83 -5.64 8.68
N LYS A 33 7.16 -6.47 9.49
CA LYS A 33 6.14 -5.99 10.44
C LYS A 33 6.78 -5.05 11.48
N THR A 34 7.95 -5.42 11.99
CA THR A 34 8.75 -4.59 12.91
C THR A 34 9.20 -3.28 12.26
N TYR A 35 9.54 -3.30 10.97
CA TYR A 35 9.86 -2.10 10.21
C TYR A 35 8.67 -1.14 10.14
N LEU A 36 7.47 -1.63 9.82
CA LEU A 36 6.25 -0.80 9.84
C LEU A 36 5.95 -0.22 11.22
N ALA A 37 6.07 -1.04 12.28
CA ALA A 37 5.91 -0.58 13.66
C ALA A 37 6.93 0.53 14.02
N THR A 38 8.15 0.44 13.51
CA THR A 38 9.19 1.46 13.71
C THR A 38 8.84 2.77 13.01
N ILE A 39 8.27 2.72 11.80
CA ILE A 39 7.80 3.92 11.10
C ILE A 39 6.71 4.63 11.90
N ILE A 40 5.72 3.90 12.42
CA ILE A 40 4.68 4.47 13.28
C ILE A 40 5.26 5.03 14.58
N LYS A 41 6.24 4.34 15.17
CA LYS A 41 6.95 4.84 16.36
C LYS A 41 7.64 6.18 16.10
N ILE A 42 8.30 6.33 14.96
CA ILE A 42 8.94 7.59 14.56
C ILE A 42 7.88 8.69 14.38
N SER A 43 6.77 8.37 13.70
CA SER A 43 5.64 9.28 13.51
C SER A 43 5.08 9.81 14.85
N ALA A 44 4.78 8.90 15.78
CA ALA A 44 4.22 9.26 17.09
C ALA A 44 5.21 10.06 17.95
N ASN A 45 6.51 9.74 17.92
CA ASN A 45 7.51 10.52 18.67
C ASN A 45 7.73 11.91 18.06
N ASN A 46 7.66 12.07 16.73
CA ASN A 46 7.68 13.39 16.11
C ASN A 46 6.46 14.21 16.56
N ALA A 47 5.28 13.60 16.62
CA ALA A 47 4.09 14.26 17.14
C ALA A 47 4.22 14.68 18.60
N LEU A 48 4.74 13.83 19.48
CA LEU A 48 5.00 14.18 20.87
C LEU A 48 5.98 15.36 20.98
N LYS A 49 7.04 15.37 20.17
CA LYS A 49 8.01 16.49 20.12
C LYS A 49 7.33 17.81 19.70
N ASP A 50 6.36 17.73 18.80
CA ASP A 50 5.58 18.87 18.32
C ASP A 50 4.40 19.23 19.26
N GLY A 51 4.30 18.60 20.44
CA GLY A 51 3.23 18.83 21.41
C GLY A 51 1.85 18.31 20.99
N LYS A 52 1.79 17.41 20.00
CA LYS A 52 0.53 16.83 19.51
C LYS A 52 0.08 15.65 20.36
N ASP A 53 -1.23 15.51 20.49
CA ASP A 53 -1.83 14.38 21.20
C ASP A 53 -1.71 13.07 20.39
N ILE A 54 -1.38 11.99 21.11
CA ILE A 54 -1.32 10.63 20.58
C ILE A 54 -2.27 9.66 21.32
N SER A 55 -3.07 10.17 22.26
CA SER A 55 -3.87 9.40 23.21
C SER A 55 -4.85 8.43 22.55
N GLN A 56 -5.40 8.80 21.39
CA GLN A 56 -6.26 7.96 20.57
C GLN A 56 -5.64 6.58 20.27
N PHE A 57 -4.31 6.52 20.14
CA PHE A 57 -3.56 5.31 19.82
C PHE A 57 -2.82 4.71 21.01
N LYS A 58 -3.06 5.21 22.23
CA LYS A 58 -2.33 4.78 23.45
C LYS A 58 -2.33 3.28 23.66
N LYS A 59 -3.43 2.58 23.35
CA LYS A 59 -3.53 1.11 23.48
C LYS A 59 -2.54 0.35 22.59
N ALA A 60 -2.08 0.97 21.50
CA ALA A 60 -1.10 0.39 20.60
C ALA A 60 0.35 0.69 21.02
N PHE A 61 0.59 1.51 22.04
CA PHE A 61 1.91 2.03 22.36
C PHE A 61 2.41 1.57 23.73
N THR A 62 3.70 1.24 23.79
CA THR A 62 4.47 1.23 25.04
C THR A 62 5.19 2.55 25.15
N ILE A 63 4.94 3.28 26.24
CA ILE A 63 5.50 4.62 26.48
C ILE A 63 6.40 4.56 27.72
N GLU A 64 7.63 5.04 27.58
CA GLU A 64 8.62 5.15 28.64
C GLU A 64 9.28 6.54 28.54
N ASN A 65 9.40 7.26 29.67
CA ASN A 65 10.00 8.61 29.72
C ASN A 65 9.45 9.55 28.63
N ASP A 66 8.13 9.61 28.51
CA ASP A 66 7.40 10.43 27.53
C ASP A 66 7.77 10.15 26.06
N LYS A 67 8.25 8.94 25.76
CA LYS A 67 8.57 8.48 24.40
C LYS A 67 7.88 7.16 24.08
N VAL A 68 7.38 7.03 22.87
CA VAL A 68 6.89 5.74 22.36
C VAL A 68 8.11 4.87 22.06
N VAL A 69 8.28 3.76 22.78
CA VAL A 69 9.43 2.84 22.62
C VAL A 69 9.06 1.61 21.78
N ALA A 70 7.78 1.20 21.80
CA ALA A 70 7.26 0.10 21.00
C ALA A 70 5.84 0.38 20.49
N VAL A 71 5.50 -0.24 19.36
CA VAL A 71 4.18 -0.15 18.72
C VAL A 71 3.67 -1.56 18.45
N ASN A 72 2.49 -1.89 18.99
CA ASN A 72 1.74 -3.06 18.61
C ASN A 72 0.92 -2.77 17.35
N LEU A 73 1.44 -3.20 16.20
CA LEU A 73 0.82 -2.92 14.90
C LEU A 73 -0.55 -3.62 14.73
N ASP A 74 -0.77 -4.76 15.39
CA ASP A 74 -2.06 -5.44 15.34
C ASP A 74 -3.13 -4.60 16.06
N ILE A 75 -2.81 -4.03 17.23
CA ILE A 75 -3.73 -3.11 17.90
C ILE A 75 -3.88 -1.82 17.09
N TYR A 76 -2.79 -1.23 16.62
CA TYR A 76 -2.80 0.02 15.85
C TYR A 76 -3.74 -0.04 14.64
N THR A 77 -3.68 -1.13 13.87
CA THR A 77 -4.47 -1.30 12.65
C THR A 77 -5.96 -1.59 12.89
N HIS A 78 -6.35 -1.88 14.13
CA HIS A 78 -7.76 -2.09 14.53
C HIS A 78 -8.35 -0.88 15.29
N ILE A 79 -7.63 0.24 15.35
CA ILE A 79 -8.17 1.48 15.91
C ILE A 79 -9.01 2.20 14.86
N GLY A 80 -10.30 2.34 15.16
CA GLY A 80 -11.34 2.81 14.24
C GLY A 80 -11.69 1.81 13.16
N ASP A 81 -12.56 2.20 12.24
CA ASP A 81 -13.11 1.27 11.25
C ASP A 81 -12.16 0.99 10.09
N ARG A 82 -12.37 -0.18 9.47
CA ARG A 82 -11.79 -0.55 8.17
C ARG A 82 -12.55 0.20 7.07
N MET A 83 -11.82 0.93 6.23
CA MET A 83 -12.41 1.76 5.17
C MET A 83 -12.98 0.95 4.00
N LYS A 84 -12.31 -0.12 3.57
CA LYS A 84 -12.66 -0.88 2.36
C LYS A 84 -12.90 -2.37 2.64
N SER A 85 -13.97 -2.91 2.04
CA SER A 85 -14.27 -4.35 2.03
C SER A 85 -13.26 -5.13 1.19
N PRO A 86 -12.93 -6.39 1.53
CA PRO A 86 -12.04 -7.21 0.72
C PRO A 86 -12.77 -7.85 -0.48
N PRO A 87 -12.15 -7.92 -1.68
CA PRO A 87 -10.90 -7.26 -2.07
C PRO A 87 -11.08 -5.74 -2.21
N ALA A 88 -10.14 -4.97 -1.65
CA ALA A 88 -10.28 -3.52 -1.49
C ALA A 88 -10.08 -2.71 -2.78
N PHE A 89 -9.56 -3.32 -3.85
CA PHE A 89 -9.22 -2.64 -5.10
C PHE A 89 -9.82 -3.41 -6.27
N ASP A 90 -9.39 -4.65 -6.52
CA ASP A 90 -9.98 -5.46 -7.58
C ASP A 90 -11.26 -6.14 -7.08
N SER A 91 -12.40 -5.43 -7.12
CA SER A 91 -13.65 -5.94 -6.59
C SER A 91 -14.15 -7.12 -7.44
N ILE A 92 -14.80 -8.10 -6.80
CA ILE A 92 -15.24 -9.34 -7.46
C ILE A 92 -16.31 -9.04 -8.53
N ASP A 93 -17.13 -8.04 -8.30
CA ASP A 93 -18.18 -7.57 -9.20
C ASP A 93 -17.70 -6.51 -10.22
N SER A 94 -16.40 -6.21 -10.27
CA SER A 94 -15.81 -5.19 -11.16
C SER A 94 -16.35 -3.76 -10.99
N SER A 95 -16.94 -3.44 -9.82
CA SER A 95 -17.55 -2.14 -9.51
C SER A 95 -16.62 -1.06 -8.96
N SER A 96 -15.36 -1.39 -8.60
CA SER A 96 -14.43 -0.41 -8.06
C SER A 96 -13.99 0.63 -9.11
N GLY A 97 -13.48 1.77 -8.62
CA GLY A 97 -12.82 2.76 -9.47
C GLY A 97 -11.57 2.20 -10.16
N GLU A 98 -10.82 1.33 -9.48
CA GLU A 98 -9.64 0.68 -10.05
C GLU A 98 -10.01 -0.32 -11.15
N ASN A 99 -11.13 -1.02 -11.05
CA ASN A 99 -11.63 -1.87 -12.13
C ASN A 99 -11.97 -1.05 -13.36
N ASN A 100 -12.59 0.12 -13.18
CA ASN A 100 -12.90 1.05 -14.27
C ASN A 100 -11.64 1.63 -14.92
N LEU A 101 -10.61 1.97 -14.12
CA LEU A 101 -9.30 2.40 -14.62
C LEU A 101 -8.67 1.40 -15.59
N PHE A 102 -8.89 0.09 -15.35
CA PHE A 102 -8.40 -0.99 -16.21
C PHE A 102 -9.35 -1.35 -17.37
N GLY A 103 -10.43 -0.61 -17.55
CA GLY A 103 -11.32 -0.69 -18.70
C GLY A 103 -10.66 -0.32 -20.03
N ASP A 104 -11.43 -0.45 -21.11
CA ASP A 104 -11.07 -0.01 -22.46
C ASP A 104 -12.33 0.30 -23.29
N LYS A 105 -12.14 0.64 -24.57
CA LYS A 105 -13.25 0.94 -25.50
C LYS A 105 -14.31 -0.16 -25.64
N LYS A 106 -14.04 -1.39 -25.19
CA LYS A 106 -14.92 -2.57 -25.30
C LYS A 106 -15.45 -3.03 -23.95
N SER A 107 -14.97 -2.47 -22.83
CA SER A 107 -15.35 -2.88 -21.49
C SER A 107 -15.04 -1.78 -20.49
N ASP A 108 -16.06 -1.24 -19.83
CA ASP A 108 -15.87 -0.15 -18.87
C ASP A 108 -15.01 -0.56 -17.67
N SER A 109 -15.05 -1.85 -17.30
CA SER A 109 -14.27 -2.39 -16.18
C SER A 109 -13.59 -3.71 -16.56
N LYS A 110 -12.43 -3.96 -15.93
CA LYS A 110 -11.72 -5.25 -15.98
C LYS A 110 -11.08 -5.58 -14.64
N HIS A 111 -10.90 -6.87 -14.38
CA HIS A 111 -10.03 -7.33 -13.30
C HIS A 111 -8.55 -7.14 -13.66
N PHE A 112 -7.73 -6.98 -12.62
CA PHE A 112 -6.29 -6.77 -12.76
C PHE A 112 -5.47 -7.66 -11.81
N THR A 113 -6.14 -8.56 -11.09
CA THR A 113 -5.55 -9.61 -10.29
C THR A 113 -6.12 -10.96 -10.71
N LYS A 114 -5.27 -11.98 -10.70
CA LYS A 114 -5.72 -13.35 -10.93
C LYS A 114 -6.74 -13.80 -9.88
N PHE A 115 -6.57 -13.35 -8.64
CA PHE A 115 -7.41 -13.74 -7.51
C PHE A 115 -8.88 -13.37 -7.73
N SER A 116 -9.18 -12.10 -8.02
CA SER A 116 -10.56 -11.66 -8.21
C SER A 116 -11.14 -12.18 -9.53
N PHE A 117 -10.33 -12.22 -10.59
CA PHE A 117 -10.75 -12.79 -11.88
C PHE A 117 -11.17 -14.26 -11.75
N ASP A 118 -10.36 -15.10 -11.10
CA ASP A 118 -10.66 -16.53 -10.94
C ASP A 118 -11.97 -16.77 -10.17
N ILE A 119 -12.23 -15.96 -9.13
CA ILE A 119 -13.46 -16.05 -8.34
C ILE A 119 -14.67 -15.65 -9.18
N ALA A 120 -14.62 -14.46 -9.79
CA ALA A 120 -15.70 -13.98 -10.65
C ALA A 120 -15.99 -14.95 -11.82
N ASN A 121 -14.93 -15.55 -12.37
CA ASN A 121 -15.06 -16.47 -13.50
C ASN A 121 -15.65 -17.81 -13.06
N LYS A 122 -15.32 -18.28 -11.86
CA LYS A 122 -15.95 -19.48 -11.28
C LYS A 122 -17.46 -19.29 -11.12
N ASP A 123 -17.89 -18.14 -10.63
CA ASP A 123 -19.32 -17.84 -10.42
C ASP A 123 -20.07 -17.81 -11.77
N ALA A 124 -19.46 -17.21 -12.80
CA ALA A 124 -20.00 -17.24 -14.16
C ALA A 124 -20.10 -18.67 -14.71
N ILE A 125 -19.05 -19.47 -14.57
CA ILE A 125 -19.03 -20.88 -15.03
C ILE A 125 -20.11 -21.70 -14.31
N GLU A 126 -20.24 -21.57 -12.98
CA GLU A 126 -21.22 -22.31 -12.20
C GLU A 126 -22.64 -21.99 -12.63
N TYR A 127 -22.95 -20.71 -12.83
CA TYR A 127 -24.26 -20.31 -13.33
C TYR A 127 -24.58 -20.95 -14.67
N PHE A 128 -23.66 -20.86 -15.64
CA PHE A 128 -23.89 -21.44 -16.97
C PHE A 128 -24.06 -22.95 -16.86
N ARG A 129 -23.21 -23.65 -16.08
CA ARG A 129 -23.32 -25.11 -15.86
C ARG A 129 -24.70 -25.55 -15.32
N THR A 130 -25.40 -24.73 -14.55
CA THR A 130 -26.74 -25.06 -14.01
C THR A 130 -27.90 -24.96 -15.02
N GLY A 131 -27.62 -24.80 -16.31
CA GLY A 131 -28.62 -24.90 -17.37
C GLY A 131 -29.35 -23.59 -17.69
N LYS A 132 -28.95 -22.48 -17.07
CA LYS A 132 -29.53 -21.14 -17.31
C LYS A 132 -28.96 -20.44 -18.55
N PHE A 133 -28.53 -21.20 -19.56
CA PHE A 133 -27.88 -20.70 -20.77
C PHE A 133 -28.79 -19.79 -21.62
N ASN A 134 -30.11 -19.93 -21.49
CA ASN A 134 -31.12 -19.18 -22.26
C ASN A 134 -31.94 -18.21 -21.40
N ASP A 135 -31.49 -17.92 -20.17
CA ASP A 135 -32.17 -16.93 -19.33
C ASP A 135 -31.92 -15.52 -19.87
N LYS A 136 -32.87 -15.01 -20.67
CA LYS A 136 -32.84 -13.65 -21.23
C LYS A 136 -32.94 -12.56 -20.17
N ASN A 137 -33.29 -12.90 -18.93
CA ASN A 137 -33.32 -11.98 -17.79
C ASN A 137 -31.99 -11.99 -17.00
N ASN A 138 -31.01 -12.77 -17.45
CA ASN A 138 -29.73 -12.90 -16.77
C ASN A 138 -28.84 -11.67 -16.94
N LYS A 139 -28.22 -11.25 -15.84
CA LYS A 139 -27.24 -10.15 -15.78
C LYS A 139 -25.81 -10.63 -15.53
N ILE A 140 -25.49 -11.90 -15.79
CA ILE A 140 -24.13 -12.39 -15.53
C ILE A 140 -23.17 -11.86 -16.55
N VAL A 141 -22.23 -11.08 -16.02
CA VAL A 141 -21.11 -10.51 -16.74
C VAL A 141 -19.99 -11.55 -16.74
N VAL A 142 -19.55 -11.96 -17.92
CA VAL A 142 -18.31 -12.73 -18.04
C VAL A 142 -17.15 -11.79 -17.70
N PRO A 143 -16.38 -12.06 -16.64
CA PRO A 143 -15.31 -11.17 -16.22
C PRO A 143 -14.24 -11.07 -17.31
N LYS A 144 -13.61 -9.90 -17.43
CA LYS A 144 -12.48 -9.67 -18.33
C LYS A 144 -11.24 -9.34 -17.51
N MET A 145 -10.08 -9.82 -17.97
CA MET A 145 -8.79 -9.50 -17.40
C MET A 145 -8.13 -8.38 -18.22
N ALA A 146 -7.55 -7.40 -17.54
CA ALA A 146 -6.71 -6.40 -18.19
C ALA A 146 -5.44 -7.02 -18.79
N ASP A 147 -4.95 -6.43 -19.88
CA ASP A 147 -3.71 -6.87 -20.50
C ASP A 147 -2.54 -6.72 -19.52
N LYS A 148 -1.68 -7.75 -19.45
CA LYS A 148 -0.56 -7.78 -18.51
C LYS A 148 0.43 -6.61 -18.69
N ASN A 149 0.58 -6.09 -19.90
CA ASN A 149 1.44 -4.95 -20.18
C ASN A 149 0.82 -3.65 -19.66
N ILE A 150 -0.51 -3.50 -19.72
CA ILE A 150 -1.21 -2.36 -19.11
C ILE A 150 -1.08 -2.41 -17.59
N ILE A 151 -1.29 -3.57 -16.98
CA ILE A 151 -1.09 -3.76 -15.53
C ILE A 151 0.35 -3.42 -15.13
N LYS A 152 1.33 -3.86 -15.93
CA LYS A 152 2.74 -3.53 -15.74
C LYS A 152 2.99 -2.02 -15.81
N MET A 153 2.43 -1.34 -16.82
CA MET A 153 2.58 0.11 -17.01
C MET A 153 2.05 0.93 -15.84
N MET A 154 0.98 0.47 -15.19
CA MET A 154 0.38 1.16 -14.04
C MET A 154 1.11 0.92 -12.71
N ASN A 155 2.20 0.14 -12.69
CA ASN A 155 2.90 -0.20 -11.47
C ASN A 155 4.37 0.28 -11.50
N PRO A 156 4.74 1.30 -10.69
CA PRO A 156 6.10 1.85 -10.69
C PRO A 156 7.18 0.82 -10.29
N MET A 157 6.82 -0.24 -9.56
CA MET A 157 7.77 -1.26 -9.10
C MET A 157 8.51 -1.97 -10.24
N TYR A 158 7.95 -2.02 -11.45
CA TYR A 158 8.60 -2.60 -12.63
C TYR A 158 9.69 -1.73 -13.24
N TYR A 159 9.71 -0.44 -12.90
CA TYR A 159 10.59 0.55 -13.51
C TYR A 159 11.68 1.05 -12.56
N ILE A 160 11.75 0.48 -11.35
CA ILE A 160 12.70 0.85 -10.31
C ILE A 160 13.91 -0.10 -10.33
N ASN A 161 15.05 0.45 -10.73
CA ASN A 161 16.35 -0.19 -10.72
C ASN A 161 17.47 0.87 -10.65
N SER A 162 18.73 0.44 -10.71
CA SER A 162 19.89 1.34 -10.67
C SER A 162 19.84 2.41 -11.77
N ASN A 163 19.27 2.11 -12.93
CA ASN A 163 19.20 2.99 -14.10
C ASN A 163 17.97 3.92 -14.12
N THR A 164 17.06 3.84 -13.14
CA THR A 164 15.94 4.81 -13.04
C THR A 164 16.51 6.23 -12.91
N SER A 165 16.13 7.14 -13.80
CA SER A 165 16.73 8.48 -13.90
C SER A 165 16.52 9.34 -12.66
N THR A 166 15.33 9.29 -12.06
CA THR A 166 15.00 10.09 -10.87
C THR A 166 15.80 9.63 -9.66
N LYS A 167 16.72 10.49 -9.20
CA LYS A 167 17.62 10.24 -8.06
C LYS A 167 16.96 10.49 -6.69
N TYR A 168 16.15 11.52 -6.59
CA TYR A 168 15.57 12.01 -5.32
C TYR A 168 14.06 11.77 -5.27
N TRP A 169 13.59 11.19 -4.18
CA TRP A 169 12.18 10.85 -3.97
C TRP A 169 11.72 11.32 -2.59
N ARG A 170 10.61 12.05 -2.53
CA ARG A 170 9.93 12.39 -1.28
C ARG A 170 8.56 11.73 -1.28
N ILE A 171 8.30 10.89 -0.28
CA ILE A 171 7.07 10.09 -0.19
C ILE A 171 6.45 10.33 1.17
N ARG A 172 5.13 10.53 1.20
CA ARG A 172 4.32 10.63 2.41
C ARG A 172 3.11 9.71 2.31
N HIS A 173 2.70 9.15 3.43
CA HIS A 173 1.43 8.44 3.61
C HIS A 173 0.93 8.77 5.02
N GLY A 174 -0.29 9.26 5.15
CA GLY A 174 -0.81 9.68 6.46
C GLY A 174 -0.84 8.54 7.48
N ALA A 175 -0.52 8.81 8.76
CA ALA A 175 -0.55 7.79 9.81
C ALA A 175 -1.94 7.16 9.98
N ILE A 176 -2.99 7.93 9.70
CA ILE A 176 -4.38 7.47 9.77
C ILE A 176 -5.04 7.35 8.38
N ASP A 177 -4.26 7.45 7.30
CA ASP A 177 -4.73 7.17 5.94
C ASP A 177 -4.97 5.66 5.78
N LYS A 178 -6.21 5.32 5.41
CA LYS A 178 -6.72 3.95 5.27
C LYS A 178 -7.14 3.61 3.84
N ASP A 179 -6.89 4.49 2.86
CA ASP A 179 -7.24 4.28 1.45
C ASP A 179 -6.41 3.16 0.82
N THR A 180 -5.19 2.95 1.34
CA THR A 180 -4.35 1.78 1.10
C THR A 180 -3.57 1.39 2.35
N SER A 181 -2.99 0.17 2.34
CA SER A 181 -2.13 -0.26 3.45
C SER A 181 -0.82 0.52 3.46
N LEU A 182 -0.36 0.94 4.65
CA LEU A 182 0.97 1.54 4.85
C LEU A 182 2.11 0.68 4.26
N ALA A 183 1.91 -0.63 4.13
CA ALA A 183 2.86 -1.51 3.49
C ALA A 183 3.17 -1.12 2.03
N ILE A 184 2.20 -0.56 1.29
CA ILE A 184 2.36 -0.19 -0.12
C ILE A 184 3.41 0.94 -0.31
N PRO A 185 3.26 2.13 0.29
CA PRO A 185 4.28 3.18 0.18
C PRO A 185 5.60 2.78 0.85
N ALA A 186 5.58 1.97 1.92
CA ALA A 186 6.79 1.46 2.55
C ALA A 186 7.59 0.53 1.61
N ILE A 187 6.92 -0.38 0.90
CA ILE A 187 7.54 -1.25 -0.12
C ILE A 187 8.16 -0.41 -1.25
N LEU A 188 7.44 0.59 -1.73
CA LEU A 188 7.96 1.50 -2.76
C LEU A 188 9.22 2.22 -2.29
N ALA A 189 9.19 2.80 -1.08
CA ALA A 189 10.32 3.49 -0.49
C ALA A 189 11.55 2.58 -0.32
N LEU A 190 11.35 1.35 0.19
CA LEU A 190 12.41 0.35 0.32
C LEU A 190 12.98 -0.06 -1.03
N LYS A 191 12.13 -0.33 -2.03
CA LYS A 191 12.59 -0.72 -3.38
C LYS A 191 13.44 0.37 -4.03
N LEU A 192 13.01 1.64 -3.90
CA LEU A 192 13.78 2.80 -4.36
C LEU A 192 15.14 2.87 -3.65
N LYS A 193 15.17 2.78 -2.32
CA LYS A 193 16.42 2.77 -1.54
C LYS A 193 17.35 1.63 -1.94
N ASN A 194 16.84 0.40 -2.03
CA ASN A 194 17.62 -0.78 -2.41
C ASN A 194 18.13 -0.70 -3.86
N SER A 195 17.57 0.19 -4.69
CA SER A 195 18.06 0.50 -6.05
C SER A 195 19.02 1.69 -6.11
N GLY A 196 19.49 2.19 -4.96
CA GLY A 196 20.45 3.30 -4.86
C GLY A 196 19.83 4.70 -4.96
N LYS A 197 18.51 4.85 -4.78
CA LYS A 197 17.86 6.17 -4.79
C LYS A 197 17.86 6.80 -3.41
N ILE A 198 17.84 8.13 -3.39
CA ILE A 198 17.74 8.93 -2.17
C ILE A 198 16.26 9.15 -1.87
N VAL A 199 15.77 8.54 -0.80
CA VAL A 199 14.35 8.52 -0.45
C VAL A 199 14.12 9.16 0.91
N ASN A 200 13.37 10.27 0.92
CA ASN A 200 12.80 10.88 2.11
C ASN A 200 11.36 10.36 2.30
N PHE A 201 11.21 9.27 3.05
CA PHE A 201 9.91 8.68 3.37
C PHE A 201 9.52 8.99 4.81
N ALA A 202 8.28 9.43 5.02
CA ALA A 202 7.72 9.64 6.35
C ALA A 202 6.23 9.33 6.37
N VAL A 203 5.72 9.06 7.58
CA VAL A 203 4.31 8.84 7.85
C VAL A 203 3.83 9.95 8.78
N PRO A 204 3.24 11.04 8.27
CA PRO A 204 2.86 12.18 9.11
C PRO A 204 1.75 11.82 10.10
N TRP A 205 1.97 12.14 11.38
CA TRP A 205 1.01 11.86 12.44
C TRP A 205 -0.30 12.63 12.26
N GLY A 206 -1.43 12.00 12.59
CA GLY A 206 -2.76 12.60 12.51
C GLY A 206 -3.26 12.89 11.10
N GLN A 207 -2.42 12.70 10.07
CA GLN A 207 -2.79 12.93 8.69
C GLN A 207 -3.59 11.74 8.13
N GLY A 208 -4.76 12.03 7.58
CA GLY A 208 -5.58 11.09 6.80
C GLY A 208 -5.26 11.16 5.30
N HIS A 209 -6.20 10.76 4.46
CA HIS A 209 -6.02 10.79 3.02
C HIS A 209 -5.91 12.23 2.48
N GLY A 210 -4.84 12.52 1.75
CA GLY A 210 -4.59 13.84 1.18
C GLY A 210 -3.13 14.08 0.79
N GLY A 211 -2.89 15.22 0.15
CA GLY A 211 -1.57 15.72 -0.24
C GLY A 211 -1.41 17.19 0.14
N ASP A 212 -0.24 17.76 -0.16
CA ASP A 212 0.06 19.19 -0.06
C ASP A 212 -0.23 19.85 1.30
N TYR A 213 -0.34 19.07 2.37
CA TYR A 213 -0.53 19.55 3.74
C TYR A 213 0.78 19.98 4.42
N ASP A 214 1.94 19.69 3.81
CA ASP A 214 3.27 19.98 4.36
C ASP A 214 4.17 20.80 3.42
N LEU A 215 3.59 21.78 2.71
CA LEU A 215 4.25 22.59 1.68
C LEU A 215 5.56 23.24 2.13
N GLU A 216 5.62 23.80 3.34
CA GLU A 216 6.85 24.39 3.85
C GLU A 216 7.97 23.34 3.95
N ALA A 217 7.67 22.16 4.51
CA ALA A 217 8.63 21.05 4.60
C ALA A 217 8.94 20.43 3.22
N LEU A 218 8.02 20.50 2.25
CA LEU A 218 8.26 20.11 0.87
C LEU A 218 9.25 21.08 0.20
N PHE A 219 9.00 22.38 0.27
CA PHE A 219 9.87 23.40 -0.33
C PHE A 219 11.24 23.44 0.31
N ASN A 220 11.34 23.31 1.64
CA ASN A 220 12.62 23.18 2.33
C ASN A 220 13.39 21.92 1.86
N TRP A 221 12.69 20.81 1.59
CA TRP A 221 13.33 19.62 1.04
C TRP A 221 13.81 19.84 -0.41
N ILE A 222 13.00 20.47 -1.26
CA ILE A 222 13.38 20.83 -2.64
C ILE A 222 14.63 21.71 -2.63
N ASP A 223 14.63 22.78 -1.83
CA ASP A 223 15.77 23.66 -1.64
C ASP A 223 17.03 22.90 -1.23
N SER A 224 16.90 21.96 -0.29
CA SER A 224 18.03 21.14 0.16
C SER A 224 18.57 20.21 -0.92
N VAL A 225 17.73 19.73 -1.84
CA VAL A 225 18.14 18.87 -2.95
C VAL A 225 18.79 19.69 -4.06
N VAL A 226 18.26 20.88 -4.34
CA VAL A 226 18.79 21.74 -5.41
C VAL A 226 20.09 22.42 -4.99
N LYS A 227 20.14 23.03 -3.80
CA LYS A 227 21.31 23.79 -3.33
C LYS A 227 22.54 22.93 -3.03
N ASN A 228 22.37 21.66 -2.65
CA ASN A 228 23.49 20.76 -2.34
C ASN A 228 24.05 20.00 -3.56
N ASN A 229 23.55 20.28 -4.77
CA ASN A 229 23.98 19.62 -6.02
C ASN A 229 24.60 20.61 -7.05
N PHE A 230 24.78 21.87 -6.65
CA PHE A 230 25.53 22.91 -7.36
C PHE A 230 26.57 23.49 -6.41
#